data_AF-A0A3N5T7P9-F1
#
_entry.id   AF-A0A3N5T7P9-F1
#
_cell.length_a   1.000
_cell.length_b   1.000
_cell.length_c   1.000
_cell.angle_alpha   90.00
_cell.angle_beta   90.00
_cell.angle_gamma   90.00
#
_symmetry.space_group_name_H-M   'P 1'
#
loop_
_entity.id
_entity.type
_entity.pdbx_description
1 polymer ?
#
loop_
_entity_poly.entity_id
_entity_poly.type
_entity_poly.pdbx_seq_one_letter_code
_entity_poly.pdbx_strand_id
1 'polypeptide(L)' 'MRIDWDVPITMDDGLVLRADIYRPPEEGKYPVILSYGPYAKGLAFQEGYPDQWQRMAELHPDVTEGST' A
#
# COMPACT_ATOMS: atom_id res chain seq x y z
N MET A 1 -2.98 10.07 -11.41
CA MET A 1 -2.19 8.98 -10.82
C MET A 1 -1.68 8.11 -11.96
N ARG A 2 -0.40 7.76 -11.97
CA ARG A 2 0.14 6.68 -12.80
C ARG A 2 0.41 5.48 -11.91
N ILE A 3 0.01 4.30 -12.37
CA ILE A 3 0.21 3.05 -11.63
C ILE A 3 1.01 2.09 -12.50
N ASP A 4 2.16 1.68 -11.98
CA ASP A 4 2.98 0.63 -12.59
C ASP A 4 2.78 -0.65 -11.74
N TRP A 5 2.19 -1.70 -12.33
CA TRP A 5 1.81 -2.94 -11.65
C TRP A 5 2.90 -4.00 -11.70
N ASP A 6 3.04 -4.77 -10.62
CA ASP A 6 3.95 -5.94 -10.52
C ASP A 6 5.40 -5.64 -10.91
N VAL A 7 5.89 -4.45 -10.60
CA VAL A 7 7.26 -4.02 -10.87
C VAL A 7 8.22 -4.97 -10.15
N PRO A 8 9.16 -5.61 -10.87
CA PRO A 8 10.13 -6.52 -10.25
C PRO A 8 11.18 -5.75 -9.46
N ILE A 9 11.47 -6.24 -8.26
CA ILE A 9 12.57 -5.75 -7.43
C ILE A 9 13.47 -6.94 -7.10
N THR A 10 14.65 -6.99 -7.72
CA THR A 10 15.64 -8.04 -7.47
C THR A 10 16.42 -7.73 -6.18
N MET A 11 16.38 -8.67 -5.24
CA MET A 11 17.13 -8.62 -3.98
C MET A 11 18.59 -9.02 -4.19
N ASP A 12 19.41 -8.84 -3.17
CA ASP A 12 20.84 -9.20 -3.18
C ASP A 12 21.09 -10.71 -3.30
N ASP A 13 20.15 -11.55 -2.87
CA ASP A 13 20.15 -13.00 -3.04
C ASP A 13 19.60 -13.48 -4.40
N GLY A 14 19.15 -12.55 -5.26
CA GLY A 14 18.55 -12.85 -6.56
C GLY A 14 17.05 -13.14 -6.55
N LEU A 15 16.39 -13.17 -5.38
CA LEU A 15 14.93 -13.27 -5.28
C LEU A 15 14.26 -12.04 -5.90
N VAL A 16 13.11 -12.22 -6.56
CA VAL A 16 12.36 -11.12 -7.16
C VAL A 16 11.07 -10.87 -6.37
N LEU A 17 11.01 -9.73 -5.67
CA LEU A 17 9.80 -9.19 -5.09
C LEU A 17 8.98 -8.43 -6.15
N ARG A 18 7.69 -8.21 -5.87
CA ARG A 18 6.76 -7.50 -6.75
C ARG A 18 6.10 -6.35 -6.01
N ALA A 19 6.11 -5.16 -6.60
CA ALA A 19 5.47 -3.97 -6.05
C ALA A 19 4.54 -3.30 -7.05
N ASP A 20 3.47 -2.71 -6.54
CA ASP A 20 2.63 -1.78 -7.28
C ASP A 20 3.05 -0.36 -6.91
N ILE A 21 3.37 0.46 -7.92
CA ILE A 21 3.90 1.81 -7.72
C ILE A 21 2.82 2.81 -8.10
N TYR A 22 2.26 3.48 -7.10
CA TYR A 22 1.32 4.59 -7.25
C TYR A 22 2.12 5.89 -7.20
N ARG A 23 2.16 6.64 -8.31
CA ARG A 23 2.97 7.87 -8.42
C ARG A 23 2.24 9.01 -9.14
N PRO A 24 2.67 10.27 -8.93
CA PRO A 24 2.23 11.39 -9.75
C PRO A 24 2.45 11.14 -11.24
N PRO A 25 1.60 11.68 -12.12
CA PRO A 25 1.78 11.53 -13.57
C PRO A 25 3.01 12.30 -14.09
N GLU A 26 3.43 13.37 -13.41
CA GLU A 26 4.63 14.13 -13.74
C GLU A 26 5.92 13.42 -13.29
N GLU A 27 6.98 13.55 -14.09
CA GLU A 27 8.30 13.03 -13.74
C GLU A 27 8.98 13.93 -12.67
N GLY A 28 9.62 13.31 -11.68
CA GLY A 28 10.24 14.03 -10.57
C GLY A 28 10.71 13.11 -9.44
N LYS A 29 11.31 13.71 -8.40
CA LYS A 29 11.67 13.01 -7.16
C LYS A 29 10.64 13.35 -6.09
N TYR A 30 10.03 12.31 -5.50
CA TYR A 30 9.00 12.44 -4.50
C TYR A 30 9.34 11.59 -3.26
N PRO A 31 8.89 11.98 -2.06
CA PRO A 31 8.94 11.09 -0.91
C PRO A 31 8.09 9.84 -1.17
N VAL A 32 8.52 8.71 -0.60
CA VAL A 32 7.85 7.41 -0.78
C VAL A 32 7.29 6.96 0.56
N ILE A 33 6.03 6.54 0.54
CA ILE A 33 5.42 5.73 1.61
C ILE A 33 5.46 4.28 1.13
N LEU A 34 6.01 3.39 1.95
CA LEU A 34 6.15 1.97 1.63
C LEU A 34 5.23 1.14 2.54
N SER A 35 4.41 0.31 1.93
CA SER A 35 3.77 -0.82 2.60
C SER A 35 4.40 -2.10 2.06
N TYR A 36 4.82 -3.00 2.95
CA TYR A 36 5.36 -4.30 2.59
C TYR A 36 4.84 -5.34 3.58
N GLY A 37 4.53 -6.53 3.06
CA GLY A 37 4.08 -7.62 3.91
C GLY A 37 3.71 -8.86 3.11
N PRO A 38 3.57 -10.00 3.80
CA PRO A 38 3.15 -11.25 3.17
C PRO A 38 1.65 -11.27 2.81
N TYR A 39 0.88 -10.29 3.27
CA TYR A 39 -0.56 -10.22 3.12
C TYR A 39 -0.93 -9.31 1.94
N ALA A 40 -1.10 -9.94 0.77
CA ALA A 40 -1.63 -9.39 -0.49
C ALA A 40 -1.54 -7.85 -0.68
N LYS A 41 -0.58 -7.39 -1.50
CA LYS A 41 -0.38 -5.96 -1.84
C LYS A 41 -1.59 -5.23 -2.46
N GLY A 42 -2.59 -5.98 -2.93
CA GLY A 42 -3.82 -5.44 -3.53
C GLY A 42 -5.08 -5.66 -2.70
N LEU A 43 -4.98 -6.17 -1.46
CA LEU A 43 -6.12 -6.38 -0.59
C LEU A 43 -6.27 -5.17 0.34
N ALA A 44 -7.35 -4.42 0.18
CA ALA A 44 -7.64 -3.31 1.06
C ALA A 44 -7.90 -3.80 2.49
N PHE A 45 -7.44 -3.06 3.49
CA PHE A 45 -7.50 -3.50 4.89
C PHE A 45 -8.94 -3.72 5.36
N GLN A 46 -9.86 -2.81 4.98
CA GLN A 46 -11.29 -2.93 5.27
C GLN A 46 -11.96 -4.16 4.64
N GLU A 47 -11.39 -4.73 3.58
CA GLU A 47 -11.90 -5.93 2.92
C GLU A 47 -11.31 -7.21 3.51
N GLY A 48 -9.99 -7.22 3.75
CA GLY A 48 -9.30 -8.40 4.28
C GLY A 48 -9.57 -8.67 5.76
N TYR A 49 -9.84 -7.61 6.54
CA TYR A 49 -9.92 -7.66 8.00
C TYR A 49 -11.00 -6.70 8.53
N PRO A 50 -12.28 -6.91 8.17
CA PRO A 50 -13.36 -5.97 8.44
C PRO A 50 -13.58 -5.70 9.93
N ASP A 51 -13.50 -6.73 10.80
CA ASP A 51 -13.69 -6.56 12.24
C ASP A 51 -12.56 -5.73 12.87
N GLN A 52 -11.32 -5.95 12.43
CA GLN A 52 -10.16 -5.18 12.89
C GLN A 52 -10.24 -3.74 12.39
N TRP A 53 -10.64 -3.54 11.14
CA TRP A 53 -10.88 -2.21 10.57
C TRP A 53 -11.94 -1.44 11.36
N GLN A 54 -13.10 -2.05 11.60
CA GLN A 54 -14.18 -1.42 12.36
C GLN A 54 -13.73 -1.03 13.77
N ARG A 55 -13.11 -1.97 14.49
CA ARG A 55 -12.62 -1.72 15.84
C ARG A 55 -11.55 -0.62 15.88
N MET A 56 -10.66 -0.57 14.88
CA MET A 56 -9.67 0.49 14.75
C MET A 56 -10.35 1.84 14.51
N ALA A 57 -11.28 1.92 13.56
CA ALA A 57 -11.97 3.17 13.22
C ALA A 57 -12.84 3.70 14.37
N GLU A 58 -13.48 2.81 15.15
CA GLU A 58 -14.27 3.20 16.33
C GLU A 58 -13.41 3.72 17.48
N LEU A 59 -12.26 3.08 17.76
CA LEU A 59 -11.38 3.45 18.86
C LEU A 59 -10.43 4.61 18.51
N HIS A 60 -10.12 4.78 17.22
CA HIS A 60 -9.19 5.76 16.68
C HIS A 60 -9.78 6.42 15.42
N PRO A 61 -10.80 7.29 15.56
CA PRO A 61 -11.49 7.89 14.42
C PRO A 61 -10.58 8.77 13.55
N ASP A 62 -9.49 9.30 14.13
CA ASP A 62 -8.45 10.08 13.46
C ASP A 62 -7.74 9.29 12.34
N VAL A 63 -7.64 7.97 12.46
CA VAL A 63 -7.01 7.11 11.44
C VAL A 63 -7.75 7.16 10.11
N THR A 64 -9.07 7.27 10.16
CA THR A 64 -9.92 7.30 8.97
C THR A 64 -10.31 8.72 8.55
N GLU A 65 -9.94 9.72 9.34
CA GLU A 65 -10.31 11.11 9.08
C GLU A 65 -9.74 11.59 7.73
N GLY A 66 -10.60 12.19 6.90
CA GLY A 66 -10.22 12.71 5.58
C GLY A 66 -9.98 11.64 4.51
N SER A 67 -10.23 10.35 4.81
CA SER A 67 -10.22 9.28 3.81
C SER A 67 -11.59 9.18 3.12
N THR A 68 -11.62 9.10 1.79
CA THR A 68 -12.83 8.92 0.95
C THR A 68 -12.68 7.75 0.01
#